data_AF-A0A212D7V5-F1
#
_entry.id   AF-A0A212D7V5-F1
#
_cell.length_a   1.000
_cell.length_b   1.000
_cell.length_c   1.000
_cell.angle_alpha   90.00
_cell.angle_beta   90.00
_cell.angle_gamma   90.00
#
_symmetry.space_group_name_H-M   'P 1'
#
loop_
_entity.id
_entity.type
_entity.pdbx_description
1 polymer ?
#
loop_
_entity_poly.entity_id
_entity_poly.type
_entity_poly.pdbx_seq_one_letter_code
_entity_poly.pdbx_strand_id
1 'polypeptide(L)'
;YVVDGGFVKQLNHNPRLGLDILEVVPISKSEALQRSGRAGRTSSGKCFRIYSKDFWNQCMPDHVIPEIKRTSLTSVVLTLKCLAIHDVI
;
A
#
# COMPACT_ATOMS: atom_id res chain seq x y z
N TYR A 1 20.42 -5.40 -8.53
CA TYR A 1 19.71 -6.38 -7.69
C TYR A 1 18.77 -5.64 -6.74
N VAL A 2 17.81 -6.33 -6.11
CA VAL A 2 16.87 -5.79 -5.10
C VAL A 2 16.87 -6.70 -3.90
N VAL A 3 16.73 -6.14 -2.70
CA VAL A 3 16.46 -6.88 -1.46
C VAL A 3 15.10 -6.41 -0.96
N ASP A 4 14.13 -7.32 -0.88
CA ASP A 4 12.75 -7.02 -0.50
C ASP A 4 12.45 -7.59 0.89
N GLY A 5 12.18 -6.69 1.83
CA GLY A 5 11.77 -7.03 3.18
C GLY A 5 10.32 -7.50 3.29
N GLY A 6 9.47 -7.25 2.29
CA GLY A 6 8.07 -7.70 2.30
C GLY A 6 7.11 -6.85 3.14
N PHE A 7 7.55 -5.69 3.64
CA PHE A 7 6.74 -4.78 4.45
C PHE A 7 6.74 -3.34 3.92
N VAL A 8 5.75 -2.57 4.37
CA VAL A 8 5.60 -1.14 4.14
C VAL A 8 5.02 -0.47 5.38
N LYS A 9 5.41 0.79 5.64
CA LYS A 9 4.70 1.64 6.60
C LYS A 9 3.47 2.19 5.90
N GLN A 10 2.30 1.82 6.38
CA GLN A 10 1.02 2.19 5.79
C GLN A 10 0.21 3.00 6.80
N LEU A 11 -0.38 4.10 6.32
CA LEU A 11 -1.37 4.85 7.08
C LEU A 11 -2.74 4.21 6.86
N ASN A 12 -3.40 3.84 7.95
CA ASN A 12 -4.73 3.22 7.96
C ASN A 12 -5.65 3.98 8.92
N HIS A 13 -6.89 4.21 8.50
CA HIS A 13 -7.91 4.91 9.28
C HIS A 13 -8.76 3.91 10.06
N ASN A 14 -8.89 4.13 11.36
CA ASN A 14 -9.83 3.39 12.19
C ASN A 14 -11.14 4.19 12.33
N PRO A 15 -12.22 3.82 11.61
CA PRO A 15 -13.47 4.58 11.63
C PRO A 15 -14.20 4.52 12.98
N ARG A 16 -13.89 3.54 13.84
CA ARG A 16 -14.49 3.45 15.19
C ARG A 16 -13.87 4.45 16.16
N LEU A 17 -12.57 4.72 16.01
CA LEU A 17 -11.83 5.67 16.85
C LEU A 17 -11.75 7.07 16.22
N GLY A 18 -12.01 7.19 14.91
CA GLY A 18 -11.87 8.44 14.16
C GLY A 18 -10.42 8.90 13.96
N LEU A 19 -9.45 7.98 14.05
CA LEU A 19 -8.02 8.29 14.04
C LEU A 19 -7.28 7.50 12.96
N ASP A 20 -6.25 8.12 12.39
CA ASP A 20 -5.29 7.47 11.51
C ASP A 20 -4.16 6.83 12.32
N ILE A 21 -3.73 5.65 11.89
CA ILE A 21 -2.71 4.83 12.53
C ILE A 21 -1.64 4.53 11.48
N LEU A 22 -0.38 4.82 11.81
CA LEU A 22 0.76 4.43 11.00
C LEU A 22 1.29 3.08 11.50
N GLU A 23 1.14 2.04 10.68
CA GLU A 23 1.56 0.69 11.05
C GLU A 23 2.41 0.04 9.97
N VAL A 24 3.24 -0.94 10.38
CA VAL A 24 4.03 -1.74 9.46
C VAL A 24 3.21 -2.96 9.06
N VAL A 25 2.87 -3.05 7.77
CA VAL A 25 2.03 -4.12 7.22
C VAL A 25 2.75 -4.89 6.12
N PRO A 26 2.40 -6.17 5.89
CA PRO A 26 2.88 -6.90 4.72
C PRO A 26 2.47 -6.20 3.42
N ILE A 27 3.35 -6.19 2.43
CA ILE A 27 3.01 -5.69 1.09
C ILE A 27 2.14 -6.69 0.33
N SER A 28 1.45 -6.21 -0.70
CA SER A 28 0.80 -7.07 -1.67
C SER A 28 1.80 -7.78 -2.58
N LYS A 29 1.37 -8.90 -3.17
CA LYS A 29 2.13 -9.62 -4.20
C LYS A 29 2.41 -8.71 -5.40
N SER A 30 1.45 -7.87 -5.78
CA SER A 30 1.62 -6.90 -6.88
C SER A 30 2.75 -5.88 -6.60
N GLU A 31 2.85 -5.36 -5.37
CA GLU A 31 3.92 -4.43 -4.99
C GLU A 31 5.27 -5.12 -4.95
N ALA A 32 5.34 -6.34 -4.43
CA ALA A 32 6.58 -7.11 -4.42
C ALA A 32 7.08 -7.44 -5.84
N LEU A 33 6.16 -7.71 -6.78
CA LEU A 33 6.49 -7.86 -8.20
C LEU A 33 7.02 -6.54 -8.76
N GLN A 34 6.34 -5.42 -8.49
CA GLN A 34 6.79 -4.09 -8.90
C GLN A 34 8.19 -3.74 -8.35
N ARG A 35 8.47 -4.09 -7.08
CA ARG A 35 9.78 -3.92 -6.43
C ARG A 35 10.84 -4.76 -7.14
N SER A 36 10.54 -6.03 -7.41
CA SER A 36 11.48 -6.93 -8.12
C SER A 36 11.82 -6.43 -9.53
N GLY A 37 10.86 -5.80 -10.23
CA GLY A 37 11.06 -5.17 -11.54
C GLY A 37 12.09 -4.04 -11.54
N ARG A 38 12.42 -3.46 -10.37
CA ARG A 38 13.50 -2.44 -10.26
C ARG A 38 14.90 -3.02 -10.49
N ALA A 39 15.09 -4.32 -10.28
CA ALA A 39 16.38 -4.97 -10.47
C ALA A 39 16.75 -5.19 -11.94
N GLY A 40 15.77 -5.23 -12.84
CA GLY A 40 15.93 -5.71 -14.23
C GLY A 40 15.55 -4.69 -15.31
N ARG A 41 15.94 -3.41 -15.13
CA ARG A 41 15.54 -2.33 -16.06
C ARG A 41 16.18 -2.42 -17.45
N THR A 42 17.46 -2.77 -17.52
CA THR A 42 18.25 -2.79 -18.77
C THR A 42 18.90 -4.14 -19.05
N SER A 43 19.11 -4.96 -18.02
CA SER A 43 19.69 -6.29 -18.09
C SER A 43 19.06 -7.21 -17.05
N SER A 44 19.40 -8.49 -17.05
CA SER A 44 18.93 -9.43 -16.03
C SER A 44 19.27 -8.95 -14.62
N GLY A 45 18.29 -9.03 -13.73
CA GLY A 45 18.39 -8.60 -12.34
C GLY A 45 18.02 -9.73 -11.38
N LYS A 46 18.54 -9.68 -10.15
CA LYS A 46 18.18 -10.60 -9.06
C LYS A 46 17.42 -9.85 -7.96
N CYS A 47 16.38 -10.48 -7.42
CA CYS A 47 15.61 -9.99 -6.29
C CYS A 47 15.68 -11.02 -5.14
N PHE A 48 16.20 -10.61 -3.99
CA PHE A 48 16.28 -11.43 -2.79
C PHE A 48 15.13 -11.07 -1.86
N ARG A 49 14.31 -12.04 -1.48
CA ARG A 49 13.16 -11.85 -0.58
C ARG A 49 13.51 -12.39 0.80
N ILE A 50 13.36 -11.56 1.84
CA ILE A 50 13.69 -11.94 3.23
C ILE A 50 12.47 -12.57 3.94
N TYR A 51 11.62 -13.27 3.20
CA TYR A 51 10.41 -13.90 3.71
C TYR A 51 10.15 -15.22 2.97
N SER A 52 9.49 -16.15 3.64
CA SER A 52 9.22 -17.49 3.11
C SER A 52 8.16 -17.49 2.01
N LYS A 53 8.12 -18.57 1.23
CA LYS A 53 7.03 -18.81 0.27
C LYS A 53 5.67 -18.94 0.97
N ASP A 54 5.64 -19.48 2.18
CA ASP A 54 4.39 -19.61 2.93
C ASP A 54 3.84 -18.25 3.33
N PHE A 55 4.70 -17.33 3.78
CA PHE A 55 4.32 -15.95 4.06
C PHE A 55 3.79 -15.24 2.80
N TRP A 56 4.44 -15.45 1.66
CA TRP A 56 3.96 -14.94 0.37
C TRP A 56 2.55 -15.45 0.01
N ASN A 57 2.26 -16.72 0.27
CA ASN A 57 0.99 -17.33 -0.11
C ASN A 57 -0.15 -16.99 0.86
N GLN A 58 0.14 -16.91 2.16
CA GLN A 58 -0.87 -16.82 3.22
C GLN A 58 -1.06 -15.40 3.77
N CYS A 59 0.01 -14.60 3.83
CA CYS A 59 0.00 -13.31 4.53
C CYS A 59 -0.02 -12.10 3.57
N MET A 60 0.38 -12.27 2.31
CA MET A 60 0.40 -11.18 1.33
C MET A 60 -0.86 -11.20 0.45
N PRO A 61 -1.66 -10.12 0.42
CA PRO A 61 -2.79 -10.02 -0.50
C PRO A 61 -2.31 -9.90 -1.94
N ASP A 62 -3.13 -10.27 -2.92
CA ASP A 62 -2.75 -10.14 -4.33
C ASP A 62 -2.57 -8.67 -4.74
N HIS A 63 -3.49 -7.81 -4.27
CA HIS A 63 -3.52 -6.38 -4.55
C HIS A 63 -3.74 -5.54 -3.29
N VAL A 64 -3.29 -4.28 -3.33
CA VAL A 64 -3.49 -3.30 -2.25
C VAL A 64 -4.93 -2.79 -2.26
N ILE A 65 -5.53 -2.65 -1.09
CA ILE A 65 -6.82 -1.99 -0.94
C ILE A 65 -6.65 -0.50 -1.33
N PRO A 66 -7.51 0.07 -2.18
CA PRO A 66 -7.42 1.47 -2.58
C PRO A 66 -7.35 2.44 -1.39
N GLU A 67 -6.53 3.47 -1.51
CA GLU A 67 -6.27 4.43 -0.43
C GLU A 67 -7.56 5.12 0.06
N ILE A 68 -8.47 5.46 -0.84
CA ILE A 68 -9.80 6.03 -0.52
C ILE A 68 -10.63 5.19 0.44
N LYS A 69 -10.40 3.87 0.50
CA LYS A 69 -11.09 2.96 1.43
C LYS A 69 -10.34 2.77 2.76
N ARG A 70 -9.14 3.35 2.89
CA ARG A 70 -8.23 3.14 4.01
C ARG A 70 -7.84 4.40 4.75
N THR A 71 -8.12 5.60 4.24
CA THR A 71 -7.73 6.86 4.86
C THR A 71 -8.95 7.72 5.19
N SER A 72 -8.79 8.68 6.10
CA SER A 72 -9.80 9.71 6.31
C SER A 72 -9.99 10.56 5.05
N LEU A 73 -11.25 10.81 4.67
CA LEU A 73 -11.59 11.63 3.51
C LEU A 73 -11.84 13.10 3.89
N THR A 74 -11.72 13.49 5.16
CA THR A 74 -12.07 14.83 5.65
C THR A 74 -11.37 15.95 4.87
N SER A 75 -10.06 15.82 4.64
CA SER A 75 -9.28 16.81 3.88
C SER A 75 -9.69 16.88 2.41
N VAL A 76 -9.99 15.73 1.80
CA VAL A 76 -10.44 15.63 0.41
C VAL A 76 -11.82 16.28 0.25
N VAL A 77 -12.77 15.95 1.14
CA VAL A 77 -14.12 16.54 1.13
C VAL A 77 -14.08 18.05 1.33
N LEU A 78 -13.26 18.53 2.26
CA LEU A 78 -13.08 19.98 2.46
C LEU A 78 -12.56 20.65 1.18
N THR A 79 -11.55 20.05 0.54
CA THR A 79 -10.99 20.56 -0.72
C THR A 79 -12.04 20.61 -1.83
N LEU A 80 -12.85 19.55 -1.97
CA LEU A 80 -13.91 19.49 -2.98
C LEU A 80 -15.00 20.55 -2.74
N LYS A 81 -15.38 20.79 -1.47
CA LYS A 81 -16.32 21.87 -1.12
C LYS A 81 -15.75 23.25 -1.47
N CYS A 82 -14.45 23.48 -1.23
CA CYS A 82 -13.77 24.72 -1.63
C CYS A 82 -13.75 24.92 -3.16
N LEU A 83 -13.73 23.82 -3.93
CA LEU A 83 -13.83 23.84 -5.40
C LEU A 83 -15.28 23.94 -5.92
N ALA A 84 -16.24 24.25 -5.05
CA ALA A 84 -17.67 24.34 -5.36
C ALA A 84 -18.30 23.03 -5.88
N ILE A 85 -17.74 21.87 -5.52
CA ILE A 85 -18.36 20.57 -5.79
C ILE A 85 -19.28 20.25 -4.60
N HIS A 86 -20.59 20.33 -4.83
CA HIS A 86 -21.58 20.22 -3.76
C HIS A 86 -21.99 18.78 -3.42
N ASP A 87 -22.01 17.89 -4.41
CA ASP A 87 -22.43 16.49 -4.28
C ASP A 87 -21.23 15.58 -3.99
N VAL A 88 -20.93 15.39 -2.69
CA VAL A 88 -19.71 14.68 -2.20
C VAL A 88 -19.96 13.82 -0.96
N ILE A 89 -21.21 13.74 -0.48
CA ILE A 89 -21.63 12.94 0.68
C ILE A 89 -22.89 12.17 0.31
#